data_AF-A0AAU8DS58-F1
#
_entry.id   AF-A0AAU8DS58-F1
#
_cell.length_a   1.000
_cell.length_b   1.000
_cell.length_c   1.000
_cell.angle_alpha   90.00
_cell.angle_beta   90.00
_cell.angle_gamma   90.00
#
_symmetry.space_group_name_H-M   'P 1'
#
loop_
_entity.id
_entity.type
_entity.pdbx_description
1 polymer ?
#
loop_
_entity_poly.entity_id
_entity_poly.type
_entity_poly.pdbx_seq_one_letter_code
_entity_poly.pdbx_strand_id
1 'polypeptide(L)'
;MGLFDALRGRDREVAADPRGAEAGAEQIDFRPRSDGSYRSTSGALQFAGRTVRETDTDGLTRSGEFTPAGRFLLSAPLEPSVVVTVVSIGDDSFTARRTAVADRRVETLDYRFAPSGS
;
A
#
# COMPACT_ATOMS: atom_id res chain seq x y z
N MET A 1 48.82 47.19 -3.21
CA MET A 1 48.23 46.42 -4.32
C MET A 1 47.53 45.21 -3.69
N GLY A 2 46.17 45.20 -3.70
CA GLY A 2 45.21 44.18 -3.20
C GLY A 2 45.11 44.04 -1.66
N LEU A 3 44.12 44.53 -0.88
CA LEU A 3 42.65 44.77 -0.91
C LEU A 3 41.87 43.70 -0.10
N PHE A 4 41.18 44.16 0.96
CA PHE A 4 40.24 43.47 1.86
C PHE A 4 38.92 43.05 1.14
N ASP A 5 38.23 42.01 1.68
CA ASP A 5 36.77 41.69 1.67
C ASP A 5 36.59 40.15 1.64
N ALA A 6 35.70 39.44 2.34
CA ALA A 6 34.61 39.76 3.26
C ALA A 6 34.22 38.50 4.07
N LEU A 7 33.72 38.70 5.29
CA LEU A 7 32.88 37.77 6.04
C LEU A 7 31.45 37.74 5.45
N ARG A 8 30.89 36.55 5.17
CA ARG A 8 29.45 36.18 5.12
C ARG A 8 29.35 34.79 4.48
N GLY A 9 28.67 33.78 5.01
CA GLY A 9 27.80 33.68 6.17
C GLY A 9 26.99 32.38 6.06
N ARG A 10 26.35 32.04 7.18
CA ARG A 10 25.30 31.02 7.38
C ARG A 10 25.77 29.60 7.68
N ASP A 11 25.88 29.33 8.99
CA ASP A 11 24.93 28.42 9.63
C ASP A 11 23.61 28.31 8.85
N ARG A 12 23.44 27.15 8.20
CA ARG A 12 22.11 26.60 7.95
C ARG A 12 22.22 25.11 8.17
N GLU A 13 22.04 24.74 9.43
CA GLU A 13 21.20 23.62 9.84
C GLU A 13 20.39 23.04 8.66
N VAL A 14 20.76 21.85 8.24
CA VAL A 14 19.78 20.87 7.78
C VAL A 14 19.82 19.74 8.79
N ALA A 15 19.26 20.03 9.96
CA ALA A 15 18.65 19.00 10.77
C ALA A 15 17.34 18.58 10.07
N ALA A 16 17.31 17.35 9.58
CA ALA A 16 16.11 16.52 9.34
C ALA A 16 16.64 15.10 9.01
N ASP A 17 17.05 14.36 10.03
CA ASP A 17 16.30 13.25 10.63
C ASP A 17 16.51 11.90 9.89
N PRO A 18 17.07 10.87 10.55
CA PRO A 18 17.47 9.61 9.94
C PRO A 18 16.31 8.61 9.97
N ARG A 19 15.30 8.73 9.09
CA ARG A 19 14.26 7.72 8.75
C ARG A 19 13.17 8.41 7.94
N GLY A 20 13.36 8.54 6.64
CA GLY A 20 12.36 9.25 5.82
C GLY A 20 12.58 9.12 4.33
N ALA A 21 13.18 8.01 3.88
CA ALA A 21 13.04 7.61 2.48
C ALA A 21 11.61 7.09 2.26
N GLU A 22 10.61 7.98 2.43
CA GLU A 22 9.40 7.96 1.61
C GLU A 22 9.84 8.38 0.20
N ALA A 23 10.66 7.54 -0.44
CA ALA A 23 10.93 7.64 -1.85
C ALA A 23 9.56 7.61 -2.52
N GLY A 24 9.24 8.72 -3.21
CA GLY A 24 7.89 9.12 -3.58
C GLY A 24 7.02 7.94 -3.95
N ALA A 25 5.93 7.74 -3.19
CA ALA A 25 4.90 6.81 -3.58
C ALA A 25 4.41 7.27 -4.96
N GLU A 26 4.85 6.57 -6.00
CA GLU A 26 4.29 6.69 -7.33
C GLU A 26 2.77 6.68 -7.15
N GLN A 27 2.12 7.76 -7.60
CA GLN A 27 0.68 7.90 -7.40
C GLN A 27 -0.01 6.89 -8.32
N ILE A 28 -0.36 5.74 -7.75
CA ILE A 28 -1.06 4.67 -8.45
C ILE A 28 -2.53 5.09 -8.62
N ASP A 29 -3.09 4.98 -9.83
CA ASP A 29 -4.54 5.10 -10.10
C ASP A 29 -5.17 3.70 -10.04
N PHE A 30 -5.41 3.23 -8.83
CA PHE A 30 -5.93 1.89 -8.58
C PHE A 30 -7.43 1.80 -8.86
N ARG A 31 -7.77 1.07 -9.93
CA ARG A 31 -9.14 0.81 -10.38
C ARG A 31 -9.41 -0.69 -10.46
N PRO A 32 -9.65 -1.36 -9.32
CA PRO A 32 -9.89 -2.79 -9.32
C PRO A 32 -11.20 -3.13 -10.02
N ARG A 33 -11.20 -4.26 -10.70
CA ARG A 33 -12.38 -4.85 -11.30
C ARG A 33 -13.33 -5.38 -10.23
N SER A 34 -14.64 -5.17 -10.42
CA SER A 34 -15.70 -5.62 -9.51
C SER A 34 -16.46 -6.85 -10.01
N ASP A 35 -16.14 -7.35 -11.21
CA ASP A 35 -16.77 -8.52 -11.84
C ASP A 35 -16.06 -9.84 -11.49
N GLY A 36 -15.19 -9.83 -10.49
CA GLY A 36 -14.36 -10.98 -10.14
C GLY A 36 -13.69 -10.86 -8.78
N SER A 37 -12.76 -11.76 -8.53
CA SER A 37 -11.90 -11.76 -7.35
C SER A 37 -10.44 -11.67 -7.78
N TYR A 38 -9.62 -11.05 -6.96
CA TYR A 38 -8.17 -11.05 -7.09
C TYR A 38 -7.59 -12.07 -6.13
N ARG A 39 -6.91 -13.10 -6.65
CA ARG A 39 -6.39 -14.23 -5.88
C ARG A 39 -4.88 -14.12 -5.68
N SER A 40 -4.42 -14.48 -4.48
CA SER A 40 -3.02 -14.58 -4.09
C SER A 40 -2.79 -15.90 -3.35
N THR A 41 -1.55 -16.16 -2.95
CA THR A 41 -1.21 -17.31 -2.09
C THR A 41 -1.84 -17.25 -0.72
N SER A 42 -2.19 -16.05 -0.23
CA SER A 42 -2.73 -15.85 1.13
C SER A 42 -4.25 -15.68 1.16
N GLY A 43 -4.94 -15.76 0.00
CA GLY A 43 -6.40 -15.61 -0.08
C GLY A 43 -6.89 -14.83 -1.29
N ALA A 44 -8.13 -14.34 -1.19
CA ALA A 44 -8.80 -13.60 -2.25
C ALA A 44 -9.30 -12.23 -1.77
N LEU A 45 -9.23 -11.24 -2.66
CA LEU A 45 -9.82 -9.92 -2.52
C LEU A 45 -10.97 -9.73 -3.49
N GLN A 46 -12.07 -9.18 -3.00
CA GLN A 46 -13.23 -8.77 -3.80
C GLN A 46 -13.46 -7.29 -3.60
N PHE A 47 -13.63 -6.57 -4.71
CA PHE A 47 -13.85 -5.13 -4.70
C PHE A 47 -15.26 -4.80 -5.19
N ALA A 48 -15.95 -3.92 -4.47
CA ALA A 48 -17.29 -3.45 -4.83
C ALA A 48 -17.45 -1.98 -4.44
N GLY A 49 -17.64 -1.09 -5.42
CA GLY A 49 -17.64 0.35 -5.18
C GLY A 49 -16.30 0.79 -4.57
N ARG A 50 -16.32 1.31 -3.34
CA ARG A 50 -15.11 1.67 -2.56
C ARG A 50 -14.77 0.66 -1.46
N THR A 51 -15.51 -0.45 -1.40
CA THR A 51 -15.32 -1.48 -0.39
C THR A 51 -14.40 -2.58 -0.92
N VAL A 52 -13.66 -3.19 0.00
CA VAL A 52 -12.85 -4.37 -0.25
C VAL A 52 -13.16 -5.41 0.82
N ARG A 53 -13.32 -6.66 0.38
CA ARG A 53 -13.46 -7.83 1.24
C ARG A 53 -12.31 -8.77 0.97
N GLU A 54 -11.63 -9.16 2.02
CA GLU A 54 -10.65 -10.23 2.01
C GLU A 54 -11.26 -11.51 2.57
N THR A 55 -10.91 -12.65 1.97
CA THR A 55 -11.09 -13.96 2.57
C THR A 55 -9.75 -14.68 2.47
N ASP A 56 -9.14 -14.98 3.62
CA ASP A 56 -7.90 -15.73 3.65
C ASP A 56 -8.12 -17.24 3.45
N THR A 57 -7.03 -17.99 3.39
CA THR A 57 -7.06 -19.44 3.18
C THR A 57 -7.73 -20.21 4.31
N ASP A 58 -7.78 -19.63 5.52
CA ASP A 58 -8.41 -20.22 6.70
C ASP A 58 -9.91 -19.86 6.80
N GLY A 59 -10.42 -19.09 5.84
CA GLY A 59 -11.82 -18.67 5.76
C GLY A 59 -12.16 -17.44 6.59
N LEU A 60 -11.19 -16.85 7.28
CA LEU A 60 -11.38 -15.61 8.00
C LEU A 60 -11.59 -14.48 6.99
N THR A 61 -12.63 -13.69 7.27
CA THR A 61 -13.06 -12.60 6.40
C THR A 61 -12.71 -11.27 7.05
N ARG A 62 -11.97 -10.43 6.32
CA ARG A 62 -11.72 -9.03 6.69
C ARG A 62 -12.44 -8.11 5.72
N SER A 63 -12.82 -6.93 6.16
CA SER A 63 -13.41 -5.90 5.30
C SER A 63 -12.75 -4.55 5.53
N GLY A 64 -12.88 -3.68 4.54
CA GLY A 64 -12.30 -2.36 4.56
C GLY A 64 -12.80 -1.48 3.42
N GLU A 65 -12.24 -0.28 3.37
CA GLU A 65 -12.40 0.64 2.26
C GLU A 65 -11.05 0.88 1.60
N PHE A 66 -11.08 1.06 0.28
CA PHE A 66 -9.90 1.39 -0.50
C PHE A 66 -9.98 2.78 -1.12
N THR A 67 -8.81 3.36 -1.30
CA THR A 67 -8.65 4.64 -1.98
C THR A 67 -8.17 4.43 -3.42
N PRO A 68 -8.46 5.36 -4.33
CA PRO A 68 -7.87 5.34 -5.67
C PRO A 68 -6.34 5.34 -5.66
N ALA A 69 -5.69 5.79 -4.58
CA ALA A 69 -4.23 5.71 -4.40
C ALA A 69 -3.73 4.29 -4.05
N GLY A 70 -4.57 3.25 -4.15
CA GLY A 70 -4.18 1.86 -3.91
C GLY A 70 -3.92 1.51 -2.45
N ARG A 71 -4.43 2.31 -1.50
CA ARG A 71 -4.29 2.05 -0.06
C ARG A 71 -5.62 1.65 0.57
N PHE A 72 -5.61 0.61 1.40
CA PHE A 72 -6.77 0.15 2.18
C PHE A 72 -6.36 -0.43 3.54
N LEU A 73 -7.30 -0.37 4.49
CA LEU A 73 -7.19 -0.98 5.82
C LEU A 73 -8.22 -2.12 5.92
N LEU A 74 -7.75 -3.33 6.15
CA LEU A 74 -8.57 -4.52 6.35
C LEU A 74 -8.69 -4.83 7.85
N SER A 75 -9.91 -5.04 8.33
CA SER A 75 -10.19 -5.38 9.73
C SER A 75 -11.19 -6.52 9.85
N ALA A 76 -11.08 -7.29 10.92
CA ALA A 76 -12.06 -8.29 11.34
C ALA A 76 -12.24 -8.23 12.87
N PRO A 77 -13.38 -8.68 13.41
CA PRO A 77 -13.59 -8.73 14.86
C PRO A 77 -12.52 -9.57 15.54
N LEU A 78 -11.94 -9.04 16.63
CA LEU A 78 -10.93 -9.72 17.46
C LEU A 78 -9.60 -10.05 16.75
N GLU A 79 -9.43 -9.58 15.51
CA GLU A 79 -8.25 -9.82 14.69
C GLU A 79 -7.47 -8.52 14.47
N PRO A 80 -6.13 -8.57 14.42
CA PRO A 80 -5.33 -7.40 14.13
C PRO A 80 -5.60 -6.91 12.70
N SER A 81 -5.73 -5.60 12.55
CA SER A 81 -5.90 -4.98 11.24
C SER A 81 -4.65 -5.12 10.37
N VAL A 82 -4.85 -5.09 9.06
CA VAL A 82 -3.79 -5.15 8.05
C VAL A 82 -3.92 -3.93 7.14
N VAL A 83 -2.83 -3.18 6.98
CA VAL A 83 -2.72 -2.12 5.98
C VAL A 83 -2.20 -2.73 4.69
N VAL A 84 -2.87 -2.44 3.57
CA VAL A 84 -2.43 -2.87 2.24
C VAL A 84 -2.14 -1.64 1.39
N THR A 85 -1.04 -1.70 0.65
CA THR A 85 -0.61 -0.67 -0.29
C THR A 85 -0.25 -1.34 -1.60
N VAL A 86 -1.01 -1.08 -2.66
CA VAL A 86 -0.66 -1.48 -4.02
C VAL A 86 0.65 -0.78 -4.40
N VAL A 87 1.57 -1.52 -5.01
CA VAL A 87 2.89 -1.02 -5.41
C VAL A 87 3.15 -1.15 -6.90
N SER A 88 2.36 -1.96 -7.60
CA SER A 88 2.43 -2.10 -9.06
C SER A 88 1.10 -2.64 -9.60
N ILE A 89 0.70 -2.21 -10.80
CA ILE A 89 -0.50 -2.69 -11.50
C ILE A 89 -0.05 -3.23 -12.86
N GLY A 90 -0.56 -4.40 -13.23
CA GLY A 90 -0.56 -4.95 -14.59
C GLY A 90 -1.99 -5.12 -15.10
N ASP A 91 -2.14 -5.68 -16.30
CA ASP A 91 -3.46 -5.74 -16.98
C ASP A 91 -4.53 -6.50 -16.18
N ASP A 92 -4.20 -7.72 -15.71
CA ASP A 92 -5.07 -8.58 -14.93
C ASP A 92 -4.46 -8.93 -13.56
N SER A 93 -3.59 -8.06 -13.04
CA SER A 93 -2.88 -8.33 -11.80
C SER A 93 -2.42 -7.07 -11.10
N PHE A 94 -2.15 -7.17 -9.80
CA PHE A 94 -1.42 -6.14 -9.10
C PHE A 94 -0.55 -6.76 -8.01
N THR A 95 0.52 -6.07 -7.65
CA THR A 95 1.36 -6.43 -6.51
C THR A 95 1.04 -5.47 -5.38
N ALA A 96 0.88 -5.99 -4.17
CA ALA A 96 0.62 -5.17 -2.98
C ALA A 96 1.50 -5.57 -1.80
N ARG A 97 1.96 -4.55 -1.09
CA ARG A 97 2.62 -4.69 0.19
C ARG A 97 1.58 -4.68 1.31
N ARG A 98 1.61 -5.70 2.14
CA ARG A 98 0.74 -5.84 3.32
C ARG A 98 1.57 -5.61 4.57
N THR A 99 0.98 -4.94 5.54
CA THR A 99 1.61 -4.64 6.84
C THR A 99 0.62 -4.98 7.93
N ALA A 100 0.90 -6.02 8.71
CA ALA A 100 0.12 -6.34 9.90
C ALA A 100 0.36 -5.26 10.96
N VAL A 101 -0.71 -4.65 11.48
CA VAL A 101 -0.58 -3.50 12.38
C VAL A 101 -0.03 -3.91 13.75
N ALA A 102 -0.32 -5.12 14.20
CA ALA A 102 0.07 -5.61 15.53
C ALA A 102 1.58 -5.78 15.70
N ASP A 103 2.26 -6.38 14.72
CA ASP A 103 3.67 -6.75 14.79
C ASP A 103 4.53 -6.04 13.73
N ARG A 104 3.92 -5.20 12.88
CA ARG A 104 4.56 -4.51 11.75
C ARG A 104 5.21 -5.49 10.77
N ARG A 105 4.78 -6.75 10.74
CA ARG A 105 5.26 -7.70 9.75
C ARG A 105 4.82 -7.25 8.37
N VAL A 106 5.76 -7.25 7.45
CA VAL A 106 5.54 -6.86 6.05
C VAL A 106 5.67 -8.08 5.16
N GLU A 107 4.73 -8.23 4.23
CA GLU A 107 4.80 -9.19 3.14
C GLU A 107 4.40 -8.52 1.83
N THR A 108 4.89 -9.07 0.71
CA THR A 108 4.48 -8.62 -0.63
C THR A 108 3.76 -9.77 -1.30
N LEU A 109 2.55 -9.50 -1.81
CA LEU A 109 1.72 -10.49 -2.48
C LEU A 109 1.39 -10.03 -3.90
N ASP A 110 1.43 -10.99 -4.81
CA ASP A 110 0.92 -10.85 -6.16
C ASP A 110 -0.53 -11.34 -6.21
N TYR A 111 -1.39 -10.48 -6.72
CA TYR A 111 -2.80 -10.73 -6.90
C TYR A 111 -3.12 -10.87 -8.39
N ARG A 112 -3.76 -11.98 -8.77
CA ARG A 112 -4.20 -12.28 -10.14
C ARG A 112 -5.71 -12.24 -10.21
N PHE A 113 -6.25 -11.53 -11.20
CA PHE A 113 -7.68 -11.46 -11.41
C PHE A 113 -8.24 -12.82 -11.86
N ALA A 114 -9.39 -13.18 -11.30
CA ALA A 114 -10.18 -14.35 -11.62
C ALA A 114 -11.66 -13.93 -11.76
N PRO A 115 -12.24 -13.94 -12.97
CA PRO A 115 -13.61 -13.51 -13.19
C PRO A 115 -14.62 -14.40 -12.46
N SER A 116 -15.75 -13.81 -12.04
CA SER A 116 -16.86 -14.54 -11.44
C SER A 116 -17.72 -15.19 -12.54
N GLY A 117 -17.19 -16.21 -13.21
CA GLY A 117 -17.96 -16.96 -14.21
C GLY A 117 -17.10 -17.54 -15.32
N SER A 118 -17.04 -18.87 -15.35
CA SER A 118 -16.83 -19.69 -16.54
C SER A 118 -17.71 -20.91 -16.41
#